data_AF-A0A8C5Y7T2-F1
#
_entry.id   AF-A0A8C5Y7T2-F1
#
_cell.length_a   1.000
_cell.length_b   1.000
_cell.length_c   1.000
_cell.angle_alpha   90.00
_cell.angle_beta   90.00
_cell.angle_gamma   90.00
#
_symmetry.space_group_name_H-M   'P 1'
#
loop_
_entity.id
_entity.type
_entity.pdbx_description
1 polymer ?
#
loop_
_entity_poly.entity_id
_entity_poly.type
_entity_poly.pdbx_seq_one_letter_code
_entity_poly.pdbx_strand_id
1 'polypeptide(L)' 'MPAATVDHSQRICEVWACNLDEEMKKIRQVIGKYNYVAMDTDFFFIMGQKIQVL' A
#
# COMPACT_ATOMS: atom_id res chain seq x y z
N MET A 1 4.47 33.87 -5.53
CA MET A 1 4.50 32.45 -5.94
C MET A 1 3.06 31.99 -6.09
N PRO A 2 2.58 31.58 -7.28
CA PRO A 2 1.23 31.05 -7.40
C PRO A 2 1.20 29.67 -6.75
N ALA A 3 0.27 29.48 -5.80
CA ALA A 3 0.07 28.19 -5.14
C ALA A 3 -0.27 27.15 -6.20
N ALA A 4 0.52 26.09 -6.26
CA ALA A 4 0.22 24.93 -7.09
C ALA A 4 -1.18 24.43 -6.68
N THR A 5 -2.12 24.47 -7.62
CA THR A 5 -3.41 23.81 -7.51
C THR A 5 -3.13 22.33 -7.34
N VAL A 6 -3.17 21.85 -6.10
CA VAL A 6 -3.04 20.44 -5.78
C VAL A 6 -4.30 19.77 -6.31
N ASP A 7 -4.19 19.13 -7.47
CA ASP A 7 -5.23 18.24 -7.99
C ASP A 7 -5.53 17.19 -6.91
N HIS A 8 -6.78 17.10 -6.47
CA HIS A 8 -7.21 16.25 -5.35
C HIS A 8 -7.28 14.76 -5.75
N SER A 9 -6.43 14.33 -6.67
CA SER A 9 -6.17 12.93 -6.97
C SER A 9 -5.50 12.30 -5.75
N GLN A 10 -6.24 11.46 -5.04
CA GLN A 10 -5.75 10.75 -3.86
C GLN A 10 -4.51 9.92 -4.26
N ARG A 11 -3.32 10.38 -3.85
CA ARG A 11 -2.04 9.77 -4.26
C ARG A 11 -1.83 8.36 -3.69
N ILE A 12 -2.57 8.03 -2.62
CA ILE A 12 -2.52 6.74 -1.91
C ILE A 12 -3.96 6.23 -1.80
N CYS A 13 -4.21 5.03 -2.33
CA CYS A 13 -5.53 4.39 -2.26
C CYS A 13 -5.53 3.33 -1.16
N GLU A 14 -6.48 3.41 -0.24
CA GLU A 14 -6.72 2.36 0.74
C GLU A 14 -7.49 1.21 0.11
N VAL A 15 -6.93 0.01 0.20
CA VAL A 15 -7.52 -1.21 -0.37
C VAL A 15 -7.98 -2.13 0.75
N TRP A 16 -9.27 -2.43 0.75
CA TRP A 16 -9.98 -3.30 1.68
C TRP A 16 -10.68 -4.42 0.90
N ALA A 17 -11.29 -5.37 1.61
CA ALA A 17 -11.97 -6.51 0.98
C ALA A 17 -13.09 -6.10 0.00
N CYS A 18 -13.74 -4.95 0.21
CA CYS A 18 -14.83 -4.47 -0.61
C CYS A 18 -14.41 -3.83 -1.95
N ASN A 19 -13.18 -3.32 -2.07
CA ASN A 19 -12.70 -2.61 -3.26
C ASN A 19 -11.48 -3.27 -3.91
N LEU A 20 -11.02 -4.41 -3.37
CA LEU A 20 -9.86 -5.16 -3.86
C LEU A 20 -9.91 -5.43 -5.36
N ASP A 21 -11.06 -5.91 -5.87
CA ASP A 21 -11.21 -6.26 -7.28
C ASP A 21 -11.15 -5.04 -8.22
N GLU A 22 -11.67 -3.90 -7.77
CA GLU A 22 -11.68 -2.67 -8.54
C GLU A 22 -10.28 -2.06 -8.64
N GLU A 23 -9.55 -1.99 -7.52
CA GLU A 23 -8.18 -1.48 -7.48
C GLU A 23 -7.21 -2.40 -8.21
N MET A 24 -7.37 -3.72 -8.08
CA MET A 24 -6.56 -4.69 -8.82
C MET A 24 -6.73 -4.56 -10.34
N LYS A 25 -7.94 -4.23 -10.83
CA LYS A 25 -8.17 -3.95 -12.26
C LYS A 25 -7.41 -2.70 -12.72
N LYS A 26 -7.36 -1.64 -11.91
CA LYS A 26 -6.58 -0.43 -12.22
C LYS A 26 -5.08 -0.73 -12.24
N ILE A 27 -4.58 -1.49 -11.26
CA ILE A 27 -3.16 -1.93 -11.21
C ILE A 27 -2.78 -2.69 -12.50
N ARG A 28 -3.65 -3.60 -12.96
CA ARG A 28 -3.43 -4.35 -14.22
C ARG A 28 -3.35 -3.46 -15.47
N GLN A 29 -4.03 -2.32 -15.49
CA GLN A 29 -3.94 -1.38 -16.61
C GLN A 29 -2.64 -0.57 -16.58
N VAL A 30 -2.18 -0.17 -15.39
CA VAL A 30 -0.99 0.68 -15.24
C VAL A 30 0.32 -0.10 -15.30
N ILE A 31 0.34 -1.38 -14.92
CA ILE A 31 1.57 -2.19 -14.88
C ILE A 31 2.24 -2.32 -16.25
N GLY A 32 1.47 -2.29 -17.36
CA GLY A 32 2.05 -2.35 -18.70
C GLY A 32 2.79 -1.07 -19.12
N LYS A 33 2.50 0.06 -18.46
CA LYS A 33 3.16 1.36 -18.70
C LYS A 33 4.23 1.66 -17.65
N TYR A 34 4.01 1.24 -16.41
CA TYR A 34 4.90 1.47 -15.27
C TYR A 34 5.36 0.14 -14.69
N ASN A 35 6.52 -0.34 -15.17
CA ASN A 35 7.02 -1.68 -14.87
C ASN A 35 7.80 -1.79 -13.54
N TYR A 36 7.93 -0.69 -12.80
CA TYR A 36 8.67 -0.66 -11.53
C TYR A 36 7.68 -0.63 -10.37
N VAL A 37 7.82 -1.59 -9.45
CA VAL A 37 6.97 -1.73 -8.25
C VAL A 37 7.86 -1.65 -7.02
N ALA A 38 7.61 -0.65 -6.17
CA ALA A 38 8.17 -0.58 -4.82
C ALA A 38 7.19 -1.25 -3.84
N MET A 39 7.71 -2.01 -2.87
CA MET A 39 6.92 -2.76 -1.91
C MET A 39 7.51 -2.60 -0.50
N ASP A 40 6.62 -2.38 0.46
CA ASP A 40 6.91 -2.31 1.89
C ASP A 40 5.75 -2.98 2.64
N THR A 41 6.06 -3.66 3.75
CA THR A 41 5.06 -4.39 4.54
C THR A 41 5.30 -4.20 6.02
N ASP A 42 4.28 -3.72 6.71
CA ASP A 42 4.26 -3.67 8.17
C ASP A 42 3.72 -4.99 8.73
N PHE A 43 4.53 -5.67 9.54
CA PHE A 43 4.12 -6.86 10.27
C PHE A 43 4.37 -6.71 11.76
N PHE A 44 3.37 -7.03 12.58
CA PHE A 44 3.54 -7.09 14.04
C PHE A 44 4.21 -8.40 14.43
N PHE A 45 5.54 -8.36 14.62
CA PHE A 45 6.29 -9.51 15.08
C PHE A 45 5.94 -9.83 16.55
N ILE A 46 5.28 -10.97 16.81
CA ILE A 46 5.08 -11.48 18.17
C ILE A 46 6.25 -12.41 18.52
N MET A 47 7.29 -11.89 19.18
CA MET A 47 8.29 -12.73 19.84
C MET A 47 7.65 -13.32 21.10
N GLY A 48 7.23 -14.59 21.03
CA GLY A 48 6.84 -15.34 22.22
C GLY A 48 8.03 -15.46 23.18
N GLN A 49 8.02 -14.71 24.27
CA GLN A 49 9.01 -14.86 25.32
C GLN A 49 8.88 -16.24 25.96
N LYS A 50 9.84 -17.13 25.70
CA LYS A 50 10.03 -18.32 26.52
C LYS A 50 10.87 -17.90 27.73
N ILE A 51 10.20 -17.47 28.80
CA ILE A 51 10.85 -17.27 30.11
C ILE A 51 11.19 -18.66 30.65
N GLN A 52 12.45 -19.08 30.52
CA GLN A 52 13.02 -20.12 31.38
C GLN A 52 13.42 -19.41 32.67
N VAL A 53 12.67 -19.66 33.74
CA VAL A 53 13.07 -19.27 35.10
C VAL A 53 14.23 -20.19 35.48
N LEU A 54 15.43 -19.61 35.67
CA LEU A 54 16.55 -20.26 36.35
C LEU A 54 16.47 -19.98 37.85
#